data_AF-A0A1Q6WF98-F1
#
_entry.id   AF-A0A1Q6WF98-F1
#
_cell.length_a   1.000
_cell.length_b   1.000
_cell.length_c   1.000
_cell.angle_alpha   90.00
_cell.angle_beta   90.00
_cell.angle_gamma   90.00
#
_symmetry.space_group_name_H-M   'P 1'
#
loop_
_entity.id
_entity.type
_entity.pdbx_description
1 polymer ?
#
loop_
_entity_poly.entity_id
_entity_poly.type
_entity_poly.pdbx_seq_one_letter_code
_entity_poly.pdbx_strand_id
1 'polypeptide(L)'
;MPGFLWNATVRTPLALHLRILDAYLGGEGSGRVSLMSVLPIAADTGVAELNAAALHRFLAEAAWYPTALLPACGVHWSAISDHAALATLTDRGLTVSLEFRFNDSGEVTGIYTPSRYRRIGNAYQPEPWEGRFARYERRAGMRIPTFGEVGWYDAHEWRAAWRGELLHADYRFESR
;
A
#
# COMPACT_ATOMS: atom_id res chain seq x y z
N MET A 1 9.56 -10.44 9.70
CA MET A 1 8.26 -9.84 10.10
C MET A 1 7.87 -8.82 9.04
N PRO A 2 6.60 -8.72 8.63
CA PRO A 2 6.17 -7.68 7.71
C PRO A 2 6.38 -6.31 8.37
N GLY A 3 6.91 -5.37 7.61
CA GLY A 3 7.05 -4.01 8.07
C GLY A 3 7.43 -3.08 6.95
N PHE A 4 6.95 -1.84 7.03
CA PHE A 4 7.34 -0.79 6.10
C PHE A 4 7.50 0.54 6.83
N LEU A 5 8.30 1.41 6.22
CA LEU A 5 8.44 2.81 6.61
C LEU A 5 8.32 3.63 5.33
N TRP A 6 7.18 4.26 5.15
CA TRP A 6 6.95 5.22 4.08
C TRP A 6 7.23 6.62 4.60
N ASN A 7 8.23 7.28 4.02
CA ASN A 7 8.59 8.65 4.38
C ASN A 7 8.49 9.53 3.12
N ALA A 8 7.33 10.14 2.91
CA ALA A 8 7.13 11.08 1.81
C ALA A 8 7.32 12.52 2.27
N THR A 9 7.89 13.33 1.37
CA THR A 9 7.84 14.78 1.49
C THR A 9 7.03 15.34 0.33
N VAL A 10 5.83 15.84 0.61
CA VAL A 10 5.01 16.56 -0.36
C VAL A 10 5.39 18.04 -0.27
N ARG A 11 5.82 18.61 -1.40
CA ARG A 11 6.05 20.05 -1.54
C ARG A 11 4.84 20.65 -2.25
N THR A 12 4.17 21.58 -1.61
CA THR A 12 3.06 22.32 -2.24
C THR A 12 3.57 23.65 -2.83
N PRO A 13 2.86 24.25 -3.81
CA PRO A 13 3.26 25.52 -4.44
C PRO A 13 3.32 26.72 -3.47
N LEU A 14 2.84 26.60 -2.23
CA LEU A 14 2.95 27.63 -1.18
C LEU A 14 4.18 27.46 -0.26
N ALA A 15 5.23 26.77 -0.71
CA ALA A 15 6.42 26.45 0.10
C ALA A 15 6.13 25.64 1.39
N LEU A 16 4.97 24.99 1.50
CA LEU A 16 4.66 24.08 2.60
C LEU A 16 5.26 22.70 2.32
N HIS A 17 6.02 22.21 3.29
CA HIS A 17 6.56 20.85 3.32
C HIS A 17 5.69 19.97 4.21
N LEU A 18 4.98 19.02 3.61
CA LEU A 18 4.27 17.97 4.33
C LEU A 18 5.17 16.75 4.36
N ARG A 19 5.57 16.31 5.55
CA ARG A 19 6.23 15.03 5.74
C ARG A 19 5.20 14.02 6.18
N ILE A 20 4.98 12.97 5.40
CA ILE A 20 4.10 11.88 5.79
C ILE A 20 4.98 10.69 6.10
N LEU A 21 4.97 10.29 7.37
CA LEU A 21 5.64 9.11 7.86
C LEU A 21 4.57 8.08 8.22
N ASP A 22 4.33 7.13 7.34
CA ASP A 22 3.50 5.97 7.65
C ASP A 22 4.42 4.79 7.91
N ALA A 23 4.24 4.08 9.01
CA ALA A 23 5.01 2.90 9.33
C ALA A 23 4.09 1.77 9.78
N TYR A 24 4.51 0.54 9.51
CA TYR A 24 3.97 -0.66 10.13
C TYR A 24 5.15 -1.45 10.69
N LEU A 25 5.28 -1.56 12.02
CA LEU A 25 6.48 -2.12 12.68
C LEU A 25 6.09 -2.95 13.90
N GLY A 26 6.28 -4.28 13.80
CA GLY A 26 5.39 -5.18 14.54
C GLY A 26 3.95 -4.94 14.07
N GLY A 27 2.91 -5.62 14.50
CA GLY A 27 1.54 -5.35 14.00
C GLY A 27 0.87 -4.02 14.38
N GLU A 28 1.61 -2.92 14.42
CA GLU A 28 1.12 -1.57 14.72
C GLU A 28 1.36 -0.65 13.51
N GLY A 29 0.25 -0.13 12.96
CA GLY A 29 0.28 0.97 12.02
C GLY A 29 0.45 2.29 12.77
N SER A 30 1.40 3.11 12.35
CA SER A 30 1.53 4.50 12.78
C SER A 30 1.51 5.39 11.55
N GLY A 31 0.68 6.44 11.57
CA GLY A 31 0.66 7.46 10.53
C GLY A 31 0.95 8.81 11.16
N ARG A 32 2.01 9.48 10.71
CA ARG A 32 2.38 10.83 11.16
C ARG A 32 2.50 11.74 9.95
N VAL A 33 1.52 12.59 9.77
CA VAL A 33 1.60 13.72 8.84
C VAL A 33 2.11 14.93 9.61
N SER A 34 3.24 15.51 9.21
CA SER A 34 3.85 16.71 9.82
C SER A 34 3.89 17.85 8.81
N LEU A 35 3.37 19.03 9.16
CA LEU A 35 3.53 20.27 8.38
C LEU A 35 4.81 21.00 8.84
N MET A 36 5.64 21.45 7.88
CA MET A 36 6.94 22.08 8.11
C MET A 36 7.90 21.26 8.98
N SER A 37 7.75 19.92 9.00
CA SER A 37 8.57 18.99 9.79
C SER A 37 8.53 19.19 11.32
N VAL A 38 7.62 20.01 11.87
CA VAL A 38 7.56 20.30 13.31
C VAL A 38 6.15 20.15 13.92
N LEU A 39 5.07 20.33 13.14
CA LEU A 39 3.70 20.30 13.66
C LEU A 39 2.93 19.04 13.17
N PRO A 40 2.58 18.08 14.05
CA PRO A 40 1.76 16.93 13.68
C PRO A 40 0.33 17.37 13.33
N ILE A 41 -0.17 16.98 12.15
CA ILE A 41 -1.51 17.31 11.64
C ILE A 41 -2.54 16.24 12.03
N ALA A 42 -2.11 14.99 12.13
CA ALA A 42 -2.89 13.87 12.62
C ALA A 42 -1.93 12.82 13.20
N ALA A 43 -2.31 12.24 14.34
CA ALA A 43 -1.60 11.17 15.01
C ALA A 43 -2.64 10.23 15.62
N ASP A 44 -3.24 9.39 14.79
CA ASP A 44 -4.03 8.26 15.28
C ASP A 44 -3.06 7.07 15.37
N THR A 45 -2.99 6.42 16.53
CA THR A 45 -2.19 5.20 16.75
C THR A 45 -3.06 4.15 17.42
N GLY A 46 -2.99 2.89 16.96
CA GLY A 46 -3.66 1.77 17.62
C GLY A 46 -5.17 1.63 17.36
N VAL A 47 -5.74 2.41 16.43
CA VAL A 47 -7.13 2.25 15.97
C VAL A 47 -7.21 1.09 14.98
N ALA A 48 -8.13 0.15 15.20
CA ALA A 48 -8.22 -1.10 14.42
C ALA A 48 -8.39 -0.86 12.91
N GLU A 49 -9.24 0.11 12.55
CA GLU A 49 -9.52 0.52 11.17
C GLU A 49 -8.29 1.10 10.48
N LEU A 50 -7.52 1.92 11.21
CA LEU A 50 -6.28 2.50 10.71
C LEU A 50 -5.22 1.42 10.51
N ASN A 51 -5.09 0.49 11.47
CA ASN A 51 -4.18 -0.66 11.36
C ASN A 51 -4.54 -1.52 10.14
N ALA A 52 -5.83 -1.78 9.91
CA ALA A 52 -6.31 -2.50 8.73
C ALA A 52 -5.99 -1.75 7.43
N ALA A 53 -6.22 -0.44 7.38
CA ALA A 53 -5.92 0.38 6.20
C ALA A 53 -4.41 0.45 5.90
N ALA A 54 -3.57 0.43 6.93
CA ALA A 54 -2.11 0.37 6.83
C ALA A 54 -1.64 -1.01 6.36
N LEU A 55 -2.21 -2.10 6.87
CA LEU A 55 -1.87 -3.45 6.42
C LEU A 55 -2.31 -3.71 4.96
N HIS A 56 -3.48 -3.19 4.54
CA HIS A 56 -3.86 -3.19 3.12
C HIS A 56 -2.84 -2.44 2.25
N ARG A 57 -2.36 -1.28 2.73
CA ARG A 57 -1.34 -0.51 2.01
C ARG A 57 -0.04 -1.31 1.90
N PHE A 58 0.43 -1.90 3.00
CA PHE A 58 1.61 -2.77 2.99
C PHE A 58 1.50 -3.90 1.97
N LEU A 59 0.34 -4.56 1.92
CA LEU A 59 0.11 -5.66 0.97
C LEU A 59 0.06 -5.14 -0.47
N ALA A 60 -0.60 -4.00 -0.73
CA ALA A 60 -0.66 -3.39 -2.07
C ALA A 60 0.71 -2.93 -2.57
N GLU A 61 1.52 -2.30 -1.71
CA GLU A 61 2.84 -1.81 -2.06
C GLU A 61 3.85 -2.95 -2.31
N ALA A 62 3.52 -4.19 -1.93
CA ALA A 62 4.35 -5.36 -2.20
C ALA A 62 4.55 -5.64 -3.71
N ALA A 63 3.78 -5.00 -4.60
CA ALA A 63 4.10 -4.94 -6.03
C ALA A 63 5.51 -4.35 -6.31
N TRP A 64 6.02 -3.47 -5.45
CA TRP A 64 7.37 -2.89 -5.54
C TRP A 64 8.45 -3.67 -4.78
N TYR A 65 8.07 -4.62 -3.91
CA TYR A 65 8.97 -5.52 -3.19
C TYR A 65 8.39 -6.95 -3.19
N PRO A 66 8.38 -7.60 -4.37
CA PRO A 66 7.55 -8.79 -4.63
C PRO A 66 7.89 -10.01 -3.76
N THR A 67 9.05 -10.05 -3.11
CA THR A 67 9.37 -11.13 -2.16
C THR A 67 8.43 -11.18 -0.97
N ALA A 68 7.82 -10.06 -0.56
CA ALA A 68 6.82 -10.04 0.50
C ALA A 68 5.49 -10.74 0.13
N LEU A 69 5.26 -11.00 -1.16
CA LEU A 69 4.08 -11.72 -1.65
C LEU A 69 4.22 -13.24 -1.55
N LEU A 70 5.40 -13.76 -1.19
CA LEU A 70 5.63 -15.20 -1.08
C LEU A 70 4.86 -15.80 0.11
N PRO A 71 4.36 -17.05 0.01
CA PRO A 71 3.75 -17.75 1.13
C PRO A 71 4.65 -17.86 2.36
N ALA A 72 5.96 -17.98 2.16
CA ALA A 72 6.96 -17.98 3.24
C ALA A 72 6.99 -16.65 4.04
N CYS A 73 6.46 -15.56 3.48
CA CYS A 73 6.30 -14.27 4.14
C CYS A 73 4.91 -14.08 4.78
N GLY A 74 4.09 -15.13 4.81
CA GLY A 74 2.79 -15.16 5.51
C GLY A 74 1.58 -14.83 4.64
N VAL A 75 1.76 -14.62 3.32
CA VAL A 75 0.64 -14.38 2.41
C VAL A 75 -0.02 -15.70 2.00
N HIS A 76 -1.32 -15.83 2.26
CA HIS A 76 -2.13 -16.93 1.76
C HIS A 76 -2.83 -16.52 0.46
N TRP A 77 -2.71 -17.36 -0.57
CA TRP A 77 -3.29 -17.10 -1.88
C TRP A 77 -4.44 -18.06 -2.17
N SER A 78 -5.56 -17.52 -2.65
CA SER A 78 -6.64 -18.31 -3.26
C SER A 78 -6.91 -17.83 -4.69
N ALA A 79 -7.03 -18.78 -5.62
CA ALA A 79 -7.29 -18.45 -7.02
C ALA A 79 -8.71 -17.89 -7.19
N ILE A 80 -8.86 -16.85 -8.01
CA ILE A 80 -10.16 -16.31 -8.46
C ILE A 80 -10.36 -16.66 -9.94
N SER A 81 -9.33 -16.48 -10.76
CA SER A 81 -9.28 -16.83 -12.19
C SER A 81 -7.82 -16.96 -12.66
N ASP A 82 -7.61 -17.21 -13.96
CA ASP A 82 -6.28 -17.25 -14.57
C ASP A 82 -5.50 -15.93 -14.43
N HIS A 83 -6.22 -14.81 -14.27
CA HIS A 83 -5.65 -13.46 -14.18
C HIS A 83 -5.95 -12.77 -12.85
N ALA A 84 -6.50 -13.48 -11.86
CA ALA A 84 -6.79 -12.88 -10.56
C ALA A 84 -6.67 -13.89 -9.41
N ALA A 85 -6.16 -13.42 -8.28
CA ALA A 85 -6.10 -14.19 -7.04
C ALA A 85 -6.29 -13.29 -5.82
N LEU A 86 -6.86 -13.84 -4.76
CA LEU A 86 -6.99 -13.15 -3.47
C LEU A 86 -5.75 -13.40 -2.64
N ALA A 87 -5.00 -12.35 -2.32
CA ALA A 87 -3.94 -12.38 -1.34
C ALA A 87 -4.51 -12.03 0.03
N THR A 88 -4.29 -12.89 1.03
CA THR A 88 -4.69 -12.64 2.42
C THR A 88 -3.46 -12.63 3.30
N LEU A 89 -3.36 -11.61 4.15
CA LEU A 89 -2.26 -11.45 5.10
C LEU A 89 -2.84 -11.27 6.50
N THR A 90 -2.34 -12.06 7.43
CA THR A 90 -2.64 -11.93 8.86
C THR A 90 -1.38 -11.50 9.59
N ASP A 91 -1.44 -10.40 10.33
CA ASP A 91 -0.38 -9.98 11.25
C ASP A 91 -0.99 -9.58 12.59
N ARG A 92 -0.45 -10.17 13.67
CA ARG A 92 -0.91 -9.99 15.07
C ARG A 92 -2.44 -10.04 15.26
N GLY A 93 -3.11 -10.96 14.58
CA GLY A 93 -4.56 -11.16 14.68
C GLY A 93 -5.41 -10.25 13.79
N LEU A 94 -4.80 -9.25 13.14
CA LEU A 94 -5.44 -8.45 12.10
C LEU A 94 -5.28 -9.15 10.75
N THR A 95 -6.39 -9.35 10.04
CA THR A 95 -6.40 -9.98 8.72
C THR A 95 -6.95 -9.04 7.67
N VAL A 96 -6.26 -8.91 6.55
CA VAL A 96 -6.70 -8.14 5.37
C VAL A 96 -6.55 -8.97 4.11
N SER A 97 -7.36 -8.64 3.10
CA SER A 97 -7.26 -9.27 1.79
C SER A 97 -7.32 -8.25 0.66
N LEU A 98 -6.57 -8.51 -0.39
CA LEU A 98 -6.62 -7.78 -1.66
C LEU A 98 -6.78 -8.77 -2.80
N GLU A 99 -7.70 -8.49 -3.71
CA GLU A 99 -7.67 -9.08 -5.04
C GLU A 99 -6.46 -8.50 -5.76
N PHE A 100 -5.58 -9.36 -6.27
CA PHE A 100 -4.55 -9.00 -7.22
C PHE A 100 -4.97 -9.44 -8.62
N ARG A 101 -4.80 -8.54 -9.58
CA ARG A 101 -5.00 -8.79 -11.01
C ARG A 101 -3.67 -8.81 -11.72
N PHE A 102 -3.54 -9.71 -12.68
CA PHE A 102 -2.29 -9.98 -13.40
C PHE A 102 -2.50 -9.89 -14.91
N ASN A 103 -1.46 -9.52 -15.65
CA ASN A 103 -1.41 -9.71 -17.10
C ASN A 103 -0.86 -11.11 -17.47
N ASP A 104 -0.80 -11.43 -18.76
CA ASP A 104 -0.28 -12.69 -19.29
C ASP A 104 1.20 -12.95 -18.94
N SER A 105 1.95 -11.90 -18.58
CA SER A 105 3.35 -11.99 -18.14
C SER A 105 3.49 -12.19 -16.62
N GLY A 106 2.39 -12.33 -15.89
CA GLY A 106 2.37 -12.47 -14.43
C GLY A 106 2.68 -11.18 -13.68
N GLU A 107 2.65 -10.02 -14.34
CA GLU A 107 2.85 -8.73 -13.70
C GLU A 107 1.54 -8.26 -13.05
N VAL A 108 1.62 -7.70 -11.84
CA VAL A 108 0.45 -7.14 -11.15
C VAL A 108 -0.01 -5.90 -11.90
N THR A 109 -1.21 -5.91 -12.46
CA THR A 109 -1.78 -4.75 -13.17
C THR A 109 -2.70 -3.93 -12.27
N GLY A 110 -3.24 -4.55 -11.22
CA GLY A 110 -4.04 -3.85 -10.24
C GLY A 110 -4.28 -4.64 -8.97
N ILE A 111 -4.76 -3.93 -7.97
CA ILE A 111 -5.24 -4.47 -6.70
C ILE A 111 -6.60 -3.89 -6.38
N TYR A 112 -7.43 -4.63 -5.65
CA TYR A 112 -8.75 -4.17 -5.25
C TYR A 112 -9.18 -4.75 -3.89
N THR A 113 -9.93 -3.95 -3.15
CA THR A 113 -10.76 -4.42 -2.04
C THR A 113 -12.03 -3.56 -1.97
N PRO A 114 -13.20 -4.15 -1.71
CA PRO A 114 -14.43 -3.38 -1.47
C PRO A 114 -14.43 -2.68 -0.11
N SER A 115 -13.47 -2.97 0.79
CA SER A 115 -13.56 -2.64 2.21
C SER A 115 -12.21 -2.19 2.77
N ARG A 116 -11.63 -1.12 2.21
CA ARG A 116 -10.49 -0.43 2.85
C ARG A 116 -11.00 0.75 3.66
N TYR A 117 -10.61 0.82 4.93
CA TYR A 117 -10.98 1.96 5.76
C TYR A 117 -10.30 3.25 5.28
N ARG A 118 -11.09 4.32 5.19
CA ARG A 118 -10.62 5.70 5.08
C ARG A 118 -11.38 6.60 6.05
N ARG A 119 -10.77 7.72 6.42
CA ARG A 119 -11.43 8.72 7.27
C ARG A 119 -12.39 9.57 6.43
N ILE A 120 -13.66 9.56 6.80
CA ILE A 120 -14.71 10.44 6.25
C ILE A 120 -15.29 11.25 7.42
N GLY A 121 -15.00 12.55 7.44
CA GLY A 121 -15.28 13.40 8.60
C GLY A 121 -14.53 12.92 9.84
N ASN A 122 -15.27 12.50 10.88
CA ASN A 122 -14.71 12.05 12.16
C ASN A 122 -14.72 10.53 12.35
N ALA A 123 -15.10 9.74 11.34
CA ALA A 123 -15.17 8.29 11.43
C ALA A 123 -14.34 7.61 10.34
N TYR A 124 -13.89 6.39 10.62
CA TYR A 124 -13.36 5.49 9.61
C TYR A 124 -14.50 4.70 8.99
N GLN A 125 -14.59 4.68 7.67
CA GLN A 125 -15.61 3.94 6.92
C GLN A 125 -14.92 3.04 5.89
N PRO A 126 -15.39 1.79 5.73
CA PRO A 126 -14.88 0.90 4.70
C PRO A 126 -15.38 1.35 3.32
N GLU A 127 -14.46 1.55 2.40
CA GLU A 127 -14.77 2.04 1.05
C GLU A 127 -14.05 1.21 -0.01
N PRO A 128 -14.63 1.07 -1.22
CA PRO A 128 -13.95 0.42 -2.33
C PRO A 128 -12.69 1.18 -2.73
N TRP A 129 -11.59 0.44 -2.80
CA TRP A 129 -10.26 0.95 -3.06
C TRP A 129 -9.58 0.12 -4.11
N GLU A 130 -8.96 0.80 -5.08
CA GLU A 130 -8.27 0.15 -6.19
C GLU A 130 -6.92 0.82 -6.44
N GLY A 131 -5.91 -0.02 -6.68
CA GLY A 131 -4.62 0.38 -7.21
C GLY A 131 -4.41 -0.14 -8.62
N ARG A 132 -3.64 0.59 -9.41
CA ARG A 132 -3.24 0.22 -10.77
C ARG A 132 -1.74 0.40 -10.90
N PHE A 133 -1.11 -0.53 -11.60
CA PHE A 133 0.34 -0.58 -11.76
C PHE A 133 0.69 -0.81 -13.22
N ALA A 134 1.75 -0.14 -13.68
CA ALA A 134 2.18 -0.23 -15.06
C ALA A 134 3.67 0.05 -15.22
N ARG A 135 4.13 -0.03 -16.48
CA ARG A 135 5.50 0.29 -16.90
C ARG A 135 6.54 -0.54 -16.14
N TYR A 136 6.37 -1.86 -16.19
CA TYR A 136 7.26 -2.76 -15.48
C TYR A 136 8.68 -2.77 -16.03
N GLU A 137 9.65 -2.69 -15.13
CA GLU A 137 11.08 -2.70 -15.45
C GLU A 137 11.85 -3.63 -14.52
N ARG A 138 13.05 -4.05 -14.95
CA ARG A 138 13.98 -4.76 -14.06
C ARG A 138 14.83 -3.75 -13.30
N ARG A 139 14.74 -3.75 -11.97
CA ARG A 139 15.54 -2.91 -11.06
C ARG A 139 16.17 -3.79 -9.99
N ALA A 140 17.50 -3.73 -9.86
CA ALA A 140 18.26 -4.51 -8.88
C ALA A 140 17.84 -6.01 -8.81
N GLY A 141 17.66 -6.64 -9.98
CA GLY A 141 17.28 -8.06 -10.10
C GLY A 141 15.77 -8.37 -10.02
N MET A 142 14.94 -7.42 -9.56
CA MET A 142 13.49 -7.59 -9.43
C MET A 142 12.75 -6.98 -10.63
N ARG A 143 11.63 -7.57 -11.03
CA ARG A 143 10.69 -7.02 -12.03
C ARG A 143 9.56 -6.32 -11.28
N ILE A 144 9.50 -4.99 -11.38
CA ILE A 144 8.60 -4.15 -10.57
C ILE A 144 7.95 -3.05 -11.43
N PRO A 145 6.78 -2.52 -11.04
CA PRO A 145 6.16 -1.41 -11.77
C PRO A 145 6.91 -0.11 -11.50
N THR A 146 7.12 0.71 -12.55
CA THR A 146 7.64 2.07 -12.37
C THR A 146 6.55 3.14 -12.33
N PHE A 147 5.30 2.77 -12.59
CA PHE A 147 4.13 3.62 -12.40
C PHE A 147 3.12 2.97 -11.47
N GLY A 148 2.55 3.76 -10.57
CA GLY A 148 1.42 3.34 -9.74
C GLY A 148 0.42 4.47 -9.52
N GLU A 149 -0.86 4.11 -9.41
CA GLU A 149 -1.90 5.00 -8.94
C GLU A 149 -2.87 4.25 -8.03
N VAL A 150 -3.43 4.95 -7.04
CA VAL A 150 -4.46 4.38 -6.16
C VAL A 150 -5.61 5.37 -6.03
N GLY A 151 -6.82 4.85 -5.89
CA GLY A 151 -8.02 5.65 -5.88
C GLY A 151 -9.18 4.98 -5.15
N TRP A 152 -10.20 5.79 -4.92
CA TRP A 152 -11.44 5.38 -4.28
C TRP A 152 -12.57 5.46 -5.31
N TYR A 153 -13.63 4.71 -5.07
CA TYR A 153 -14.87 4.89 -5.81
C TYR A 153 -15.71 5.97 -5.13
N ASP A 154 -16.13 6.97 -5.90
CA ASP A 154 -17.10 7.99 -5.48
C ASP A 154 -18.28 7.95 -6.46
N ALA A 155 -19.49 7.77 -5.95
CA ALA A 155 -20.68 7.51 -6.78
C ALA A 155 -20.46 6.45 -7.88
N HIS A 156 -19.77 5.36 -7.54
CA HIS A 156 -19.36 4.26 -8.45
C HIS A 156 -18.34 4.63 -9.53
N GLU A 157 -17.79 5.83 -9.53
CA GLU A 157 -16.70 6.23 -10.41
C GLU A 157 -15.36 6.18 -9.67
N TRP A 158 -14.37 5.54 -10.30
CA TRP A 158 -13.02 5.53 -9.74
C TRP A 158 -12.35 6.90 -9.86
N ARG A 159 -11.88 7.42 -8.72
CA ARG A 159 -11.18 8.71 -8.61
C ARG A 159 -9.80 8.49 -8.01
N ALA A 160 -8.77 8.87 -8.75
CA ALA A 160 -7.40 8.81 -8.28
C ALA A 160 -7.20 9.70 -7.05
N ALA A 161 -6.67 9.13 -5.98
CA ALA A 161 -6.24 9.83 -4.77
C ALA A 161 -4.73 10.10 -4.77
N TRP A 162 -3.96 9.22 -5.42
CA TRP A 162 -2.52 9.36 -5.57
C TRP A 162 -2.06 8.76 -6.90
N ARG A 163 -1.02 9.36 -7.48
CA ARG A 163 -0.27 8.85 -8.64
C ARG A 163 1.21 9.07 -8.38
N GLY A 164 2.04 8.14 -8.82
CA GLY A 164 3.49 8.26 -8.67
C GLY A 164 4.26 7.49 -9.72
N GLU A 165 5.48 7.96 -9.93
CA GLU A 165 6.50 7.29 -10.73
C GLU A 165 7.68 6.92 -9.84
N LEU A 166 8.17 5.70 -10.00
CA LEU A 166 9.32 5.18 -9.28
C LEU A 166 10.59 5.71 -9.94
N LEU A 167 11.32 6.57 -9.24
CA LEU A 167 12.57 7.13 -9.73
C LEU A 167 13.76 6.19 -9.46
N HIS A 168 13.77 5.52 -8.31
CA HIS A 168 14.86 4.66 -7.88
C HIS A 168 14.36 3.55 -6.95
N ALA A 169 14.99 2.38 -7.02
CA ALA A 169 14.73 1.26 -6.13
C ALA A 169 16.02 0.49 -5.85
N ASP A 170 16.31 0.30 -4.56
CA ASP A 170 17.43 -0.48 -4.06
C ASP A 170 16.90 -1.59 -3.14
N TYR A 171 17.47 -2.78 -3.26
CA TYR A 171 17.17 -3.90 -2.38
C TYR A 171 18.42 -4.31 -1.60
N ARG A 172 18.26 -4.50 -0.29
CA ARG A 172 19.28 -5.08 0.58
C ARG A 172 18.77 -6.43 1.04
N PHE A 173 19.56 -7.46 0.79
CA PHE A 173 19.30 -8.80 1.28
C PHE A 173 20.21 -9.04 2.46
N GLU A 174 19.68 -9.61 3.54
CA GLU A 174 20.53 -10.11 4.62
C GLU A 174 21.37 -11.25 4.08
N SER A 175 22.69 -11.11 4.20
CA SER A 175 23.63 -12.20 3.95
C SER A 175 23.31 -13.34 4.91
N ARG A 176 23.11 -14.55 4.38
CA ARG A 176 23.04 -15.76 5.20
C ARG A 176 24.37 -16.07 5.86
#